data_AF-A0A6J6L9D4-F1
#
_entry.id   AF-A0A6J6L9D4-F1
#
_cell.length_a   1.000
_cell.length_b   1.000
_cell.length_c   1.000
_cell.angle_alpha   90.00
_cell.angle_beta   90.00
_cell.angle_gamma   90.00
#
_symmetry.space_group_name_H-M   'P 1'
#
loop_
_entity.id
_entity.type
_entity.pdbx_description
1 polymer ?
#
loop_
_entity_poly.entity_id
_entity_poly.type
_entity_poly.pdbx_seq_one_letter_code
_entity_poly.pdbx_strand_id
1 'polypeptide(L)'
;MEKALLAGPLALATTAFFAVAREGLETALFVYANFKTVAATSTSSIGLVLGFAVAITLGALVYNRSVKLNLSTFFTYTSVALIIVAAGVLSYSVHEFQELAWLPGADAFAWDVTPWMSQNSLLSTILGGTIGFDTTTSWFQLGIWALYLSIALMTYLRPRRVPLSTTHE
;
A
#
# COMPACT_ATOMS: atom_id res chain seq x y z
N MET A 1 13.66 30.42 -14.32
CA MET A 1 12.19 30.37 -14.27
C MET A 1 11.54 30.10 -15.64
N GLU A 2 12.11 30.56 -16.76
CA GLU A 2 11.55 30.32 -18.11
C GLU A 2 11.56 28.87 -18.61
N LYS A 3 12.51 28.02 -18.19
CA LYS A 3 12.55 26.60 -18.64
C LYS A 3 11.45 25.71 -18.08
N ALA A 4 10.71 26.16 -17.06
CA ALA A 4 9.54 25.45 -16.53
C ALA A 4 8.24 25.79 -17.30
N LEU A 5 8.20 26.93 -17.99
CA LEU A 5 7.04 27.37 -18.78
C LEU A 5 6.93 26.62 -20.12
N LEU A 6 8.00 25.94 -20.55
CA LEU A 6 8.10 25.23 -21.84
C LEU A 6 7.53 23.81 -21.85
N ALA A 7 7.13 23.24 -20.70
CA ALA A 7 6.50 21.92 -20.70
C ALA A 7 5.17 21.95 -21.50
N GLY A 8 4.48 23.10 -21.51
CA GLY A 8 3.25 23.29 -22.27
C GLY A 8 2.10 22.37 -21.81
N PRO A 9 0.87 22.65 -22.27
CA PRO A 9 -0.29 21.81 -21.97
C PRO A 9 -0.09 20.33 -22.34
N LEU A 10 0.73 20.07 -23.38
CA LEU A 10 1.03 18.73 -23.88
C LEU A 10 1.92 17.91 -22.93
N ALA A 11 2.92 18.48 -22.25
CA ALA A 11 3.71 17.70 -21.28
C ALA A 11 2.89 17.34 -20.04
N LEU A 12 2.02 18.24 -19.59
CA LEU A 12 1.11 17.95 -18.47
C LEU A 12 0.09 16.87 -18.87
N ALA A 13 -0.51 16.98 -20.05
CA ALA A 13 -1.46 15.99 -20.56
C ALA A 13 -0.81 14.60 -20.74
N THR A 14 0.40 14.54 -21.30
CA THR A 14 1.13 13.28 -21.48
C THR A 14 1.57 12.67 -20.16
N THR A 15 2.08 13.48 -19.22
CA THR A 15 2.46 13.00 -17.87
C THR A 15 1.25 12.43 -17.13
N ALA A 16 0.11 13.13 -17.17
CA ALA A 16 -1.13 12.66 -16.56
C ALA A 16 -1.63 11.38 -17.24
N PHE A 17 -1.61 11.31 -18.58
CA PHE A 17 -2.01 10.12 -19.33
C PHE A 17 -1.17 8.90 -18.95
N PHE A 18 0.16 9.01 -18.93
CA PHE A 18 1.03 7.88 -18.57
C PHE A 18 0.88 7.48 -17.10
N ALA A 19 0.70 8.43 -16.18
CA ALA A 19 0.44 8.12 -14.78
C ALA A 19 -0.86 7.32 -14.63
N VAL A 20 -1.95 7.77 -15.26
CA VAL A 20 -3.24 7.06 -15.23
C VAL A 20 -3.16 5.71 -15.93
N ALA A 21 -2.49 5.64 -17.08
CA ALA A 21 -2.35 4.38 -17.82
C ALA A 21 -1.59 3.33 -17.01
N ARG A 22 -0.48 3.69 -16.34
CA ARG A 22 0.28 2.75 -15.51
C ARG A 22 -0.56 2.21 -14.35
N GLU A 23 -1.14 3.11 -13.55
CA GLU A 23 -1.94 2.73 -12.38
C GLU A 23 -3.20 1.95 -12.79
N GLY A 24 -3.82 2.32 -13.92
CA GLY A 24 -4.97 1.62 -14.48
C GLY A 24 -4.63 0.21 -14.97
N LEU A 25 -3.48 0.02 -15.62
CA LEU A 25 -3.02 -1.31 -16.07
C LEU A 25 -2.68 -2.22 -14.88
N GLU A 26 -1.99 -1.71 -13.86
CA GLU A 26 -1.71 -2.46 -12.62
C GLU A 26 -3.02 -2.90 -11.95
N THR A 27 -3.98 -1.99 -11.79
CA THR A 27 -5.30 -2.30 -11.22
C THR A 27 -6.05 -3.36 -12.06
N ALA A 28 -6.09 -3.21 -13.38
CA ALA A 28 -6.77 -4.15 -14.27
C ALA A 28 -6.12 -5.55 -14.23
N LEU A 29 -4.79 -5.61 -14.18
CA LEU A 29 -4.04 -6.86 -14.08
C LEU A 29 -4.31 -7.57 -12.75
N PHE A 30 -4.28 -6.84 -11.62
CA PHE A 30 -4.59 -7.41 -10.32
C PHE A 30 -6.02 -7.92 -10.24
N VAL A 31 -6.99 -7.17 -10.76
CA VAL A 31 -8.40 -7.61 -10.83
C VAL A 31 -8.52 -8.88 -11.67
N TYR A 32 -7.91 -8.91 -12.86
CA TYR A 32 -7.95 -10.07 -13.73
C TYR A 32 -7.33 -11.32 -13.08
N ALA A 33 -6.15 -11.17 -12.45
CA ALA A 33 -5.48 -12.27 -11.77
C ALA A 33 -6.33 -12.84 -10.63
N ASN A 34 -6.92 -11.98 -9.80
CA ASN A 34 -7.80 -12.39 -8.70
C ASN A 34 -9.12 -13.02 -9.21
N PHE A 35 -9.67 -12.54 -10.33
CA PHE A 35 -10.89 -13.14 -10.91
C PHE A 35 -10.64 -14.52 -11.52
N LYS A 36 -9.44 -14.77 -12.05
CA LYS A 36 -9.09 -16.07 -12.63
C LYS A 36 -8.90 -17.15 -11.55
N THR A 37 -8.44 -16.79 -10.36
CA THR A 37 -8.23 -17.74 -9.25
C THR A 37 -9.53 -18.10 -8.52
N VAL A 38 -10.51 -17.18 -8.50
CA VAL A 38 -11.83 -17.42 -7.89
C VAL A 38 -12.77 -18.10 -8.90
N ALA A 39 -12.76 -19.43 -8.93
CA ALA A 39 -13.64 -20.20 -9.82
C ALA A 39 -15.13 -19.86 -9.60
N ALA A 40 -15.77 -19.33 -10.66
CA ALA A 40 -17.21 -19.35 -10.96
C ALA A 40 -18.21 -19.15 -9.80
N THR A 41 -18.00 -18.16 -8.92
CA THR A 41 -19.02 -17.79 -7.91
C THR A 41 -19.58 -16.39 -8.19
N SER A 42 -20.88 -16.28 -8.45
CA SER A 42 -21.60 -15.01 -8.71
C SER A 42 -21.43 -13.95 -7.60
N THR A 43 -21.00 -14.36 -6.41
CA THR A 43 -20.72 -13.48 -5.27
C THR A 43 -19.47 -12.60 -5.47
N SER A 44 -18.48 -13.06 -6.24
CA SER A 44 -17.21 -12.34 -6.44
C SER A 44 -17.38 -11.08 -7.29
N SER A 45 -18.23 -11.13 -8.32
CA SER A 45 -18.55 -9.97 -9.17
C SER A 45 -19.30 -8.88 -8.40
N ILE A 46 -20.19 -9.25 -7.48
CA ILE A 46 -20.89 -8.30 -6.60
C ILE A 46 -19.88 -7.58 -5.69
N GLY A 47 -18.94 -8.33 -5.09
CA GLY A 47 -17.88 -7.76 -4.26
C GLY A 47 -17.01 -6.75 -5.01
N LEU A 48 -16.63 -7.07 -6.25
CA LEU A 48 -15.88 -6.16 -7.12
C LEU A 48 -16.65 -4.87 -7.44
N VAL A 49 -17.92 -4.99 -7.85
CA VAL A 49 -18.75 -3.83 -8.19
C VAL A 49 -18.93 -2.93 -6.96
N LEU A 50 -19.18 -3.50 -5.78
CA LEU A 50 -19.26 -2.76 -4.54
C LEU A 50 -17.92 -2.10 -4.18
N GLY A 51 -16.81 -2.81 -4.32
CA GLY A 51 -15.46 -2.27 -4.11
C GLY A 51 -15.18 -1.06 -5.01
N PHE A 52 -15.48 -1.15 -6.31
CA PHE A 52 -15.36 -0.01 -7.22
C PHE A 52 -16.30 1.14 -6.87
N ALA A 53 -17.55 0.86 -6.50
CA ALA A 53 -18.49 1.90 -6.07
C ALA A 53 -17.96 2.65 -4.84
N VAL A 54 -17.41 1.94 -3.86
CA VAL A 54 -16.77 2.54 -2.68
C VAL A 54 -15.51 3.34 -3.07
N ALA A 55 -14.64 2.80 -3.91
CA ALA A 55 -13.43 3.47 -4.37
C ALA A 55 -13.73 4.78 -5.13
N ILE A 56 -14.70 4.76 -6.05
CA ILE A 56 -15.15 5.94 -6.80
C ILE A 56 -15.74 6.98 -5.83
N THR A 57 -16.57 6.54 -4.88
CA THR A 57 -17.19 7.43 -3.87
C THR A 57 -16.14 8.10 -3.00
N LEU A 58 -15.17 7.33 -2.48
CA LEU A 58 -14.06 7.86 -1.69
C LEU A 58 -13.18 8.81 -2.51
N GLY A 59 -12.87 8.45 -3.76
CA GLY A 59 -12.11 9.29 -4.68
C GLY A 59 -12.80 10.64 -4.91
N ALA A 60 -14.11 10.64 -5.16
CA ALA A 60 -14.89 11.86 -5.31
C ALA A 60 -14.93 12.71 -4.03
N LEU A 61 -15.06 12.08 -2.85
CA LEU A 61 -15.01 12.78 -1.57
C LEU A 61 -13.65 13.43 -1.31
N VAL A 62 -12.56 12.71 -1.58
CA VAL A 62 -11.20 13.25 -1.45
C VAL A 62 -10.96 14.38 -2.44
N TYR A 63 -11.37 14.22 -3.70
CA TYR A 63 -11.29 15.28 -4.72
C TYR A 63 -12.02 16.55 -4.26
N ASN A 64 -13.26 16.42 -3.79
CA ASN A 64 -14.08 17.54 -3.33
C ASN A 64 -13.51 18.23 -2.07
N ARG A 65 -12.76 17.50 -1.22
CA ARG A 65 -12.16 18.03 0.02
C ARG A 65 -10.70 18.47 -0.14
N SER A 66 -10.05 18.12 -1.24
CA SER A 66 -8.61 18.34 -1.48
C SER A 66 -8.17 19.80 -1.34
N VAL A 67 -9.00 20.75 -1.78
CA VAL A 67 -8.72 22.20 -1.72
C VAL A 67 -8.63 22.73 -0.27
N LYS A 68 -9.19 22.02 0.71
CA LYS A 68 -9.14 22.38 2.14
C LYS A 68 -8.15 21.55 2.96
N LEU A 69 -7.50 20.55 2.35
CA LEU A 69 -6.56 19.68 3.05
C LEU A 69 -5.17 20.30 3.08
N ASN A 70 -4.53 20.25 4.25
CA ASN A 70 -3.10 20.52 4.33
C ASN A 70 -2.36 19.37 3.63
N LEU A 71 -1.87 19.62 2.41
CA LEU A 71 -1.19 18.61 1.60
C LEU A 71 0.03 18.02 2.32
N SER A 72 0.79 18.83 3.06
CA SER A 72 1.94 18.33 3.81
C SER A 72 1.51 17.32 4.87
N THR A 73 0.45 17.62 5.61
CA THR A 73 -0.11 16.71 6.61
C THR A 73 -0.69 15.45 5.97
N PHE A 74 -1.46 15.61 4.88
CA PHE A 74 -2.03 14.49 4.13
C PHE A 74 -0.94 13.53 3.62
N PHE A 75 0.08 14.05 2.93
CA PHE A 75 1.19 13.23 2.43
C PHE A 75 1.99 12.57 3.54
N THR A 76 2.13 13.22 4.70
CA THR A 76 2.80 12.62 5.86
C THR A 76 2.04 11.38 6.34
N TYR A 77 0.73 11.50 6.55
CA TYR A 77 -0.10 10.37 6.99
C TYR A 77 -0.20 9.26 5.93
N THR A 78 -0.41 9.61 4.66
CA THR A 78 -0.51 8.60 3.59
C THR A 78 0.81 7.88 3.37
N SER A 79 1.95 8.57 3.44
CA SER A 79 3.26 7.91 3.32
C SER A 79 3.52 6.97 4.49
N VAL A 80 3.17 7.35 5.72
CA VAL A 80 3.29 6.46 6.89
C VAL A 80 2.39 5.24 6.72
N ALA A 81 1.15 5.42 6.25
CA ALA A 81 0.27 4.30 5.94
C ALA A 81 0.86 3.37 4.86
N LEU A 82 1.43 3.94 3.79
CA LEU A 82 2.10 3.17 2.74
C LEU A 82 3.33 2.39 3.25
N ILE A 83 4.09 2.94 4.19
CA ILE A 83 5.20 2.22 4.83
C ILE A 83 4.70 1.01 5.60
N ILE A 84 3.58 1.12 6.33
CA ILE A 84 2.97 0.00 7.06
C ILE A 84 2.49 -1.09 6.08
N VAL A 85 1.79 -0.70 5.02
CA VAL A 85 1.32 -1.62 3.98
C VAL A 85 2.50 -2.36 3.34
N ALA A 86 3.57 -1.64 2.98
CA ALA A 86 4.77 -2.22 2.40
C ALA A 86 5.46 -3.20 3.35
N ALA A 87 5.48 -2.91 4.66
CA ALA A 87 6.00 -3.83 5.67
C ALA A 87 5.18 -5.14 5.68
N GLY A 88 3.84 -5.03 5.63
CA GLY A 88 2.93 -6.17 5.54
C GLY A 88 3.18 -7.03 4.30
N VAL A 89 3.24 -6.42 3.12
CA VAL A 89 3.53 -7.13 1.84
C VAL A 89 4.90 -7.82 1.89
N LEU A 90 5.91 -7.19 2.49
CA LEU A 90 7.22 -7.80 2.68
C LEU A 90 7.15 -9.02 3.62
N SER A 91 6.45 -8.90 4.75
CA SER A 91 6.24 -10.01 5.70
C SER A 91 5.53 -11.19 5.04
N TYR A 92 4.49 -10.91 4.26
CA TYR A 92 3.75 -11.94 3.51
C TYR A 92 4.65 -12.62 2.47
N SER A 93 5.48 -11.86 1.76
CA SER A 93 6.45 -12.44 0.83
C SER A 93 7.42 -13.40 1.53
N VAL A 94 7.89 -13.05 2.74
CA VAL A 94 8.71 -13.93 3.57
C VAL A 94 7.95 -15.20 3.97
N HIS A 95 6.67 -15.09 4.31
CA HIS A 95 5.83 -16.25 4.61
C HIS A 95 5.79 -17.23 3.44
N GLU A 96 5.52 -16.75 2.23
CA GLU A 96 5.53 -17.56 1.00
C GLU A 96 6.89 -18.26 0.77
N PHE A 97 8.01 -17.57 1.02
CA PHE A 97 9.34 -18.19 0.95
C PHE A 97 9.60 -19.23 2.04
N GLN A 98 9.00 -19.09 3.22
CA GLN A 98 9.05 -20.10 4.28
C GLN A 98 8.21 -21.33 3.91
N GLU A 99 7.05 -21.15 3.27
CA GLU A 99 6.23 -22.26 2.75
C GLU A 99 6.97 -23.06 1.66
N LEU A 100 7.78 -22.39 0.84
CA LEU A 100 8.68 -23.04 -0.12
C LEU A 100 9.92 -23.70 0.51
N ALA A 101 10.04 -23.67 1.84
CA ALA A 101 11.20 -24.15 2.60
C ALA A 101 12.54 -23.48 2.24
N TRP A 102 12.51 -22.28 1.64
CA TRP A 102 13.72 -21.50 1.33
C TRP A 102 14.22 -20.70 2.52
N LEU A 103 13.32 -20.37 3.46
CA LEU A 103 13.62 -19.62 4.68
C LEU A 103 13.25 -20.45 5.92
N PRO A 104 14.03 -20.37 7.01
CA PRO A 104 13.78 -21.15 8.22
C PRO A 104 12.63 -20.57 9.06
N GLY A 105 12.09 -21.38 9.96
CA GLY A 105 11.16 -20.92 11.00
C GLY A 105 9.70 -20.79 10.54
N ALA A 106 9.27 -21.58 9.55
CA ALA A 106 7.87 -21.63 9.10
C ALA A 106 6.91 -21.92 10.27
N ASP A 107 7.24 -22.90 11.13
CA ASP A 107 6.41 -23.31 12.28
C ASP A 107 6.76 -22.58 13.58
N ALA A 108 7.73 -21.65 13.55
CA ALA A 108 8.18 -20.92 14.72
C ALA A 108 7.30 -19.68 14.94
N PHE A 109 6.03 -19.90 15.26
CA PHE A 109 5.03 -18.84 15.41
C PHE A 109 5.33 -17.89 16.58
N ALA A 110 5.34 -16.59 16.29
CA ALA A 110 5.29 -15.52 17.29
C ALA A 110 3.87 -15.34 17.83
N TRP A 111 2.88 -15.47 16.96
CA TRP A 111 1.47 -15.57 17.33
C TRP A 111 0.71 -16.51 16.39
N ASP A 112 -0.35 -17.11 16.94
CA ASP A 112 -1.37 -17.84 16.21
C ASP A 112 -2.74 -17.41 16.77
N VAL A 113 -3.47 -16.62 15.98
CA VAL A 113 -4.83 -16.15 16.33
C VAL A 113 -5.91 -16.88 15.55
N THR A 114 -5.54 -17.94 14.82
CA THR A 114 -6.48 -18.80 14.07
C THR A 114 -7.65 -19.30 14.92
N PRO A 115 -7.48 -19.62 16.23
CA PRO A 115 -8.60 -20.05 17.08
C PRO A 115 -9.72 -19.00 17.24
N TRP A 116 -9.41 -17.71 17.10
CA TRP A 116 -10.38 -16.61 17.26
C TRP A 116 -10.77 -15.96 15.93
N MET A 117 -9.90 -16.05 14.93
CA MET A 117 -10.12 -15.48 13.61
C MET A 117 -9.62 -16.46 12.55
N SER A 118 -10.56 -17.08 11.82
CA SER A 118 -10.20 -17.95 10.70
C SER A 118 -9.57 -17.16 9.57
N GLN A 119 -8.65 -17.79 8.81
CA GLN A 119 -7.96 -17.19 7.66
C GLN A 119 -8.93 -16.65 6.59
N ASN A 120 -10.08 -17.30 6.42
CA ASN A 120 -11.11 -16.93 5.42
C ASN A 120 -12.21 -16.02 5.98
N SER A 121 -12.03 -15.45 7.17
CA SER A 121 -12.96 -14.47 7.72
C SER A 121 -12.89 -13.16 6.92
N LEU A 122 -14.02 -12.46 6.79
CA LEU A 122 -14.04 -11.13 6.17
C LEU A 122 -13.04 -10.17 6.84
N LEU A 123 -12.89 -10.28 8.17
CA LEU A 123 -11.95 -9.45 8.93
C LEU A 123 -10.49 -9.76 8.59
N SER A 124 -10.10 -11.03 8.54
CA SER A 124 -8.73 -11.42 8.18
C SER A 124 -8.42 -11.06 6.72
N THR A 125 -9.37 -11.23 5.80
CA THR A 125 -9.18 -10.83 4.39
C THR A 125 -9.00 -9.32 4.24
N ILE A 126 -9.78 -8.50 4.98
CA ILE A 126 -9.60 -7.04 4.95
C ILE A 126 -8.26 -6.64 5.58
N LEU A 127 -7.91 -7.20 6.74
CA LEU A 127 -6.64 -6.86 7.41
C LEU A 127 -5.43 -7.34 6.61
N GLY A 128 -5.48 -8.55 6.06
CA GLY A 128 -4.47 -9.10 5.15
C GLY A 128 -4.33 -8.26 3.90
N GLY A 129 -5.44 -7.93 3.23
CA GLY A 129 -5.42 -7.12 2.02
C GLY A 129 -5.01 -5.66 2.22
N THR A 130 -5.27 -5.08 3.42
CA THR A 130 -5.00 -3.66 3.66
C THR A 130 -3.63 -3.42 4.28
N ILE A 131 -3.24 -4.20 5.29
CA ILE A 131 -2.00 -3.97 6.06
C ILE A 131 -1.07 -5.19 6.07
N GLY A 132 -1.36 -6.25 5.32
CA GLY A 132 -0.57 -7.48 5.27
C GLY A 132 -0.58 -8.26 6.59
N PHE A 133 -1.69 -8.21 7.33
CA PHE A 133 -1.86 -8.98 8.56
C PHE A 133 -2.10 -10.46 8.24
N ASP A 134 -1.41 -11.34 8.97
CA ASP A 134 -1.61 -12.79 8.92
C ASP A 134 -2.02 -13.32 10.30
N THR A 135 -2.91 -14.30 10.30
CA THR A 135 -3.35 -15.03 11.50
C THR A 135 -2.23 -15.82 12.16
N THR A 136 -1.23 -16.25 11.39
CA THR A 136 -0.08 -17.02 11.86
C THR A 136 1.19 -16.35 11.39
N THR A 137 1.90 -15.64 12.28
CA THR A 137 3.14 -14.95 11.92
C THR A 137 4.31 -15.56 12.67
N SER A 138 5.36 -15.93 11.94
CA SER A 138 6.59 -16.47 12.55
C SER A 138 7.46 -15.39 13.17
N TRP A 139 8.33 -15.76 14.12
CA TRP A 139 9.33 -14.84 14.68
C TRP A 139 10.23 -14.22 13.62
N PHE A 140 10.57 -14.98 12.58
CA PHE A 140 11.41 -14.51 11.49
C PHE A 140 10.69 -13.46 10.63
N GLN A 141 9.43 -13.71 10.27
CA GLN A 141 8.58 -12.73 9.59
C GLN A 141 8.43 -11.45 10.41
N LEU A 142 8.08 -11.57 11.70
CA LEU A 142 7.91 -10.44 12.60
C LEU A 142 9.18 -9.62 12.74
N GLY A 143 10.34 -10.27 12.81
CA GLY A 143 11.65 -9.62 12.84
C GLY A 143 11.92 -8.78 11.58
N ILE A 144 11.66 -9.34 10.39
CA ILE A 144 11.82 -8.62 9.12
C ILE A 144 10.84 -7.44 9.02
N TRP A 145 9.57 -7.68 9.37
CA TRP A 145 8.54 -6.64 9.41
C TRP A 145 8.95 -5.49 10.32
N ALA A 146 9.36 -5.78 11.56
CA ALA A 146 9.76 -4.77 12.54
C ALA A 146 11.03 -4.02 12.12
N LEU A 147 12.00 -4.73 11.53
CA LEU A 147 13.23 -4.13 11.00
C LEU A 147 12.94 -3.15 9.87
N TYR A 148 12.15 -3.57 8.87
CA TYR A 148 11.75 -2.71 7.77
C TYR A 148 10.97 -1.49 8.28
N LEU A 149 9.96 -1.72 9.12
CA LEU A 149 9.10 -0.66 9.63
C LEU A 149 9.89 0.38 10.44
N SER A 150 10.77 -0.08 11.34
CA SER A 150 11.60 0.82 12.15
C SER A 150 12.58 1.65 11.32
N ILE A 151 13.27 1.04 10.36
CA ILE A 151 14.21 1.74 9.48
C ILE A 151 13.47 2.73 8.56
N ALA A 152 12.39 2.29 7.91
CA ALA A 152 11.62 3.13 7.00
C ALA A 152 11.00 4.32 7.73
N LEU A 153 10.40 4.09 8.90
CA LEU A 153 9.78 5.16 9.68
C LEU A 153 10.81 6.12 10.26
N MET A 154 11.94 5.61 10.77
CA MET A 154 13.02 6.46 11.28
C MET A 154 13.63 7.33 10.17
N THR A 155 13.85 6.77 8.99
CA THR A 155 14.40 7.52 7.85
C THR A 155 13.40 8.53 7.29
N TYR A 156 12.12 8.19 7.23
CA TYR A 156 11.05 9.07 6.74
C TYR A 156 10.80 10.26 7.68
N LEU A 157 10.75 10.03 9.00
CA LEU A 157 10.44 11.06 10.00
C LEU A 157 11.67 11.90 10.45
N ARG A 158 12.87 11.62 9.94
CA ARG A 158 14.07 12.39 10.29
C ARG A 158 13.91 13.87 9.87
N PRO A 159 14.13 14.83 10.79
CA PRO A 159 14.05 16.26 10.46
C PRO A 159 15.01 16.63 9.34
N ARG A 160 14.51 17.24 8.26
CA ARG A 160 15.34 17.80 7.20
C ARG A 160 15.97 19.10 7.71
N ARG A 161 17.30 19.11 7.87
CA ARG A 161 18.03 20.35 8.19
C ARG A 161 17.95 21.28 6.98
N VAL A 162 17.29 22.43 7.12
CA VAL A 162 17.31 23.48 6.10
C VAL A 162 18.63 24.25 6.27
N PRO A 163 19.51 24.32 5.26
CA PRO A 163 20.71 25.14 5.34
C PRO A 163 20.30 26.61 5.47
N LEU A 164 20.83 27.31 6.48
CA LEU A 164 20.67 28.75 6.59
C LEU A 164 21.38 29.39 5.39
N SER A 165 20.62 30.06 4.52
CA SER A 165 21.19 30.89 3.48
C SER A 165 21.96 32.04 4.14
N THR A 166 23.28 31.95 4.19
CA THR A 166 24.15 33.07 4.51
C THR A 166 24.02 34.07 3.37
N THR A 167 23.12 35.04 3.52
CA THR A 167 23.13 36.28 2.75
C THR A 167 24.45 36.99 3.05
N HIS A 168 25.39 36.93 2.12
CA HIS A 168 26.52 37.84 2.07
C HIS A 168 26.02 39.14 1.43
N GLU A 169 26.00 40.20 2.23
CA GLU A 169 25.95 41.60 1.78
C GLU A 169 27.28 42.02 1.13
#